data_AF-A0A1G0L544-F1
#
_entry.id   AF-A0A1G0L544-F1
#
_cell.length_a   1.000
_cell.length_b   1.000
_cell.length_c   1.000
_cell.angle_alpha   90.00
_cell.angle_beta   90.00
_cell.angle_gamma   90.00
#
_symmetry.space_group_name_H-M   'P 1'
#
loop_
_entity.id
_entity.type
_entity.pdbx_description
1 polymer ?
#
loop_
_entity_poly.entity_id
_entity_poly.type
_entity_poly.pdbx_seq_one_letter_code
_entity_poly.pdbx_strand_id
1 'polypeptide(L)' 'MSAASRKAASLQADLERLEAIVRALEANDLDLDRALELFEEGVGRLRDARERLGTAELRLRQLREAADGSIRADDLEG' A
#
# COMPACT_ATOMS: atom_id res chain seq x y z
N MET A 1 7.33 -4.46 18.82
CA MET A 1 7.23 -4.45 17.34
C MET A 1 7.29 -3.03 16.81
N SER A 2 8.13 -2.77 15.79
CA SER A 2 8.33 -1.44 15.16
C SER A 2 7.11 -1.01 14.34
N ALA A 3 6.91 0.31 14.16
CA ALA A 3 5.85 0.87 13.31
C ALA A 3 5.97 0.42 11.84
N ALA A 4 7.19 0.18 11.34
CA ALA A 4 7.41 -0.34 9.99
C ALA A 4 6.90 -1.80 9.85
N SER A 5 7.14 -2.62 10.87
CA SER A 5 6.66 -4.01 10.91
C SER A 5 5.13 -4.10 10.99
N ARG A 6 4.46 -3.18 11.70
CA ARG A 6 2.99 -3.08 11.68
C ARG A 6 2.42 -2.72 10.30
N LYS A 7 3.05 -1.76 9.60
CA LYS A 7 2.65 -1.38 8.24
C LYS A 7 2.84 -2.50 7.22
N ALA A 8 3.89 -3.30 7.36
CA ALA A 8 4.11 -4.48 6.53
C ALA A 8 3.03 -5.54 6.77
N ALA A 9 2.70 -5.81 8.04
CA ALA A 9 1.62 -6.75 8.39
C ALA A 9 0.24 -6.29 7.85
N SER A 10 -0.04 -4.98 7.87
CA SER A 10 -1.29 -4.46 7.31
C SER A 10 -1.35 -4.54 5.79
N LEU A 11 -0.22 -4.33 5.09
CA LEU A 11 -0.15 -4.53 3.64
C LEU A 11 -0.39 -6.00 3.26
N GLN A 12 0.23 -6.93 3.99
CA GLN A 12 0.01 -8.36 3.78
C GLN A 12 -1.47 -8.74 3.94
N ALA A 13 -2.13 -8.24 4.99
CA ALA A 13 -3.56 -8.46 5.19
C ALA A 13 -4.42 -7.88 4.07
N ASP A 14 -4.06 -6.70 3.53
CA ASP A 14 -4.77 -6.11 2.40
C ASP A 14 -4.62 -6.95 1.12
N LEU A 15 -3.44 -7.51 0.87
CA LEU A 15 -3.20 -8.40 -0.27
C LEU A 15 -3.99 -9.71 -0.13
N GLU A 16 -3.97 -10.33 1.05
CA GLU A 16 -4.76 -11.55 1.33
C GLU A 16 -6.26 -11.33 1.11
N ARG A 17 -6.76 -10.16 1.53
CA ARG A 17 -8.16 -9.80 1.31
C ARG A 17 -8.48 -9.54 -0.15
N LEU A 18 -7.59 -8.87 -0.89
CA LEU A 18 -7.74 -8.67 -2.34
C LEU A 18 -7.83 -10.00 -3.09
N GLU A 19 -6.97 -10.97 -2.76
CA GLU A 19 -7.06 -12.31 -3.35
C GLU A 19 -8.38 -13.01 -3.01
N ALA A 20 -8.86 -12.88 -1.77
CA ALA A 20 -10.15 -13.43 -1.38
C ALA A 20 -11.31 -12.80 -2.14
N ILE A 21 -11.25 -11.49 -2.40
CA ILE A 21 -12.22 -10.76 -3.23
C ILE A 21 -12.20 -11.30 -4.66
N VAL A 22 -11.03 -11.45 -5.28
CA VAL A 22 -10.90 -12.00 -6.63
C VAL A 22 -11.51 -13.40 -6.71
N ARG A 23 -11.15 -14.29 -5.78
CA ARG A 23 -11.72 -15.65 -5.72
C ARG A 23 -13.24 -15.65 -5.57
N ALA A 24 -13.81 -14.70 -4.82
CA ALA A 24 -15.25 -14.56 -4.68
C ALA A 24 -15.92 -14.04 -5.95
N LEU A 25 -15.32 -13.07 -6.63
CA LEU A 25 -15.82 -12.52 -7.90
C LEU A 25 -15.79 -13.55 -9.05
N GLU A 26 -14.91 -14.56 -8.98
CA GLU A 26 -14.84 -15.66 -9.93
C GLU A 26 -15.88 -16.76 -9.69
N ALA A 27 -16.64 -16.70 -8.59
CA ALA A 27 -17.69 -17.67 -8.28
C ALA A 27 -18.91 -17.49 -9.21
N ASN A 28 -19.46 -18.59 -9.70
CA ASN A 28 -20.57 -18.58 -10.68
C ASN A 28 -21.94 -18.20 -10.09
N ASP A 29 -22.08 -18.14 -8.76
CA ASP A 29 -23.36 -17.90 -8.06
C ASP A 29 -23.39 -16.56 -7.30
N LEU A 30 -22.46 -15.65 -7.62
CA LEU A 30 -22.40 -14.34 -6.99
C LEU A 30 -23.49 -13.41 -7.54
N ASP A 31 -24.30 -12.86 -6.64
CA ASP A 31 -25.29 -11.85 -7.02
C ASP A 31 -24.63 -10.51 -7.40
N LEU A 32 -25.30 -9.72 -8.24
CA LEU A 32 -24.76 -8.47 -8.78
C LEU A 32 -24.46 -7.43 -7.69
N ASP A 33 -25.35 -7.27 -6.71
CA ASP A 33 -25.15 -6.29 -5.64
C ASP A 33 -23.92 -6.66 -4.83
N ARG A 34 -23.77 -7.95 -4.50
CA ARG A 34 -22.57 -8.44 -3.82
C ARG A 34 -21.30 -8.32 -4.66
N ALA A 35 -21.38 -8.53 -5.97
CA ALA A 35 -20.25 -8.34 -6.87
C ALA A 35 -19.79 -6.88 -6.89
N LEU A 36 -20.72 -5.92 -6.91
CA LEU A 36 -20.42 -4.50 -6.84
C LEU A 36 -19.77 -4.12 -5.52
N GLU A 37 -20.31 -4.58 -4.38
CA GLU A 37 -19.72 -4.34 -3.06
C GLU A 37 -18.27 -4.87 -2.97
N LEU A 38 -18.04 -6.09 -3.44
CA LEU A 38 -16.71 -6.71 -3.44
C LEU A 38 -15.74 -5.97 -4.36
N PHE A 39 -16.21 -5.51 -5.52
CA PHE A 39 -15.40 -4.72 -6.44
C PHE A 39 -15.00 -3.37 -5.83
N GLU A 40 -15.95 -2.64 -5.22
CA GLU A 40 -15.68 -1.38 -4.53
C GLU A 40 -14.69 -1.56 -3.38
N GLU A 41 -14.85 -2.61 -2.56
CA GLU A 41 -13.90 -2.96 -1.51
C GLU A 41 -12.50 -3.20 -2.11
N GLY A 42 -12.42 -3.97 -3.20
CA GLY A 42 -11.17 -4.28 -3.88
C GLY A 42 -10.45 -3.04 -4.39
N VAL A 43 -11.17 -2.14 -5.06
CA VAL A 43 -10.61 -0.87 -5.57
C VAL A 43 -10.08 -0.01 -4.42
N GLY A 44 -10.85 0.12 -3.34
CA GLY A 44 -10.44 0.88 -2.15
C GLY A 44 -9.14 0.33 -1.54
N ARG A 45 -9.07 -0.98 -1.31
CA ARG A 45 -7.88 -1.64 -0.76
C ARG A 45 -6.66 -1.51 -1.66
N LEU A 46 -6.84 -1.66 -2.97
CA LEU A 46 -5.74 -1.52 -3.93
C LEU A 46 -5.16 -0.10 -3.90
N ARG A 47 -6.01 0.93 -3.78
CA ARG A 47 -5.57 2.32 -3.64
C ARG A 47 -4.75 2.50 -2.37
N ASP A 48 -5.26 2.04 -1.24
CA ASP A 48 -4.59 2.20 0.06
C ASP A 48 -3.24 1.45 0.10
N ALA A 49 -3.18 0.25 -0.48
CA ALA A 49 -1.94 -0.52 -0.61
C ALA A 49 -0.88 0.24 -1.43
N ARG A 50 -1.28 0.84 -2.56
CA ARG A 50 -0.41 1.65 -3.42
C ARG A 50 0.12 2.89 -2.70
N GLU A 51 -0.72 3.60 -1.95
CA GLU A 51 -0.31 4.78 -1.18
C GLU A 51 0.73 4.43 -0.11
N ARG A 52 0.53 3.30 0.59
CA ARG A 52 1.47 2.81 1.60
C ARG A 52 2.82 2.44 0.98
N LEU A 53 2.82 1.74 -0.16
CA LEU A 53 4.03 1.42 -0.91
C LEU A 53 4.77 2.69 -1.34
N GLY A 54 4.07 3.65 -1.95
CA GLY A 54 4.68 4.91 -2.35
C GLY A 54 5.29 5.69 -1.18
N THR A 55 4.63 5.67 -0.02
CA THR A 55 5.16 6.27 1.21
C THR A 55 6.44 5.56 1.70
N ALA A 56 6.48 4.24 1.61
CA ALA A 56 7.65 3.46 1.99
C ALA A 56 8.83 3.72 1.04
N GLU A 57 8.58 3.76 -0.27
CA GLU A 57 9.58 4.10 -1.28
C GLU A 57 10.14 5.50 -1.11
N LEU A 58 9.29 6.49 -0.81
CA LEU A 58 9.73 7.87 -0.55
C LEU A 58 10.68 7.91 0.66
N ARG A 59 10.33 7.23 1.75
CA ARG A 59 11.20 7.14 2.93
C ARG A 59 12.52 6.45 2.62
N LEU A 60 12.51 5.41 1.79
CA LEU A 60 13.72 4.73 1.35
C LEU A 60 14.61 5.66 0.53
N ARG A 61 14.04 6.45 -0.38
CA ARG A 61 14.79 7.47 -1.15
C ARG A 61 15.45 8.48 -0.22
N GLN A 62 14.67 9.07 0.71
CA GLN A 62 15.19 10.02 1.68
C GLN A 62 16.31 9.44 2.56
N LEU A 63 16.19 8.19 2.99
CA LEU A 63 17.24 7.52 3.76
C LEU A 63 18.50 7.29 2.93
N ARG A 64 18.35 6.96 1.65
CA ARG A 64 19.48 6.75 0.73
C ARG A 64 20.22 8.07 0.46
N GLU A 65 19.48 9.15 0.19
CA GLU A 65 20.00 10.52 0.08
C GLU A 65 20.70 10.99 1.37
N ALA A 66 20.16 10.64 2.55
CA ALA A 66 20.83 10.97 3.81
C ALA A 66 22.12 10.15 4.04
N ALA A 67 22.13 8.88 3.62
CA ALA A 67 23.27 7.99 3.78
C ALA A 67 24.41 8.26 2.77
N ASP A 68 24.09 8.79 1.59
CA ASP A 68 25.07 9.19 0.57
C ASP A 68 25.70 10.58 0.80
N GLY A 69 25.28 11.27 1.86
CA GLY A 69 25.86 12.56 2.26
C GLY A 69 25.36 13.76 1.46
N SER A 70 24.31 13.61 0.65
CA SER A 70 23.65 14.74 -0.02
C SER A 70 22.80 15.54 0.98
N ILE A 71 23.48 16.37 1.77
CA ILE A 71 22.85 17.50 2.45
C ILE A 71 22.11 18.33 1.38
N ARG A 72 20.83 18.64 1.63
CA ARG A 72 20.01 19.43 0.71
C ARG A 72 20.66 20.79 0.51
N ALA A 73 20.61 21.28 -0.73
CA ALA A 73 21.14 22.59 -1.11
C ALA A 73 20.57 23.77 -0.27
N ASP A 74 19.48 23.56 0.46
CA ASP A 74 18.90 24.54 1.39
C ASP A 74 19.76 24.79 2.66
N ASP A 75 20.76 23.93 2.96
CA ASP A 75 21.69 24.12 4.10
C ASP A 75 22.94 24.96 3.73
N LEU A 76 23.06 25.44 2.48
CA LEU A 76 24.23 26.20 2.00
C LEU A 76 23.96 27.69 1.69
N GLU A 77 22.73 28.18 1.86
CA GLU A 77 22.43 29.61 1.81
C GLU A 77 22.19 30.16 3.22
N GLY A 78 23.31 30.50 3.88
CA GLY A 78 23.39 31.35 5.07
C GLY A 78 24.53 32.34 4.91
#